data_AF-A0A812YF87-F1
#
_entry.id   AF-A0A812YF87-F1
#
_cell.length_a   1.000
_cell.length_b   1.000
_cell.length_c   1.000
_cell.angle_alpha   90.00
_cell.angle_beta   90.00
_cell.angle_gamma   90.00
#
_symmetry.space_group_name_H-M   'P 1'
#
loop_
_entity.id
_entity.type
_entity.pdbx_description
1 polymer ?
#
loop_
_entity_poly.entity_id
_entity_poly.type
_entity_poly.pdbx_seq_one_letter_code
_entity_poly.pdbx_strand_id
1 'polypeptide(L)'
;VLTAAHVIADSRYLQVQRTNDRYSGEKFRAHVAAVCHEIDLALLTLEEDVVLEAVKEIAQQVPEGQGWLMDPAFFLQIEDAVSEMEELNSITFAADSGDLEGEWKVLFSSSNSLNAGTFGLLNGEARQVIRTRERKLVNTSSFWLGLFRMEWTTSWKSRGPLGMVVGREDWYPILLGFRIGLISASTEGIVEWKCTYTDENFRIFRASKEMEPLIVGSATELPRVFDKVRVVGYPVGGDACSVTEGVVSRVEVQEYSHSLRFGLALTVDAAINSGNSGGPLVDASTAHVVGVAFQKMVAKGVELQGHAVPSPVIQRFLEDVASDSSESSDSTQTIRLRMPSLGCDYQSLEPVALREHLKLDGRRGILVSRLHNASP
;
A
#
# COMPACT_ATOMS: atom_id res chain seq x y z
N VAL A 1 -2.23 1.37 5.16
CA VAL A 1 -1.44 2.53 4.69
C VAL A 1 -0.96 3.33 5.88
N LEU A 2 0.34 3.55 6.02
CA LEU A 2 0.91 4.40 7.09
C LEU A 2 0.96 5.86 6.61
N THR A 3 0.51 6.80 7.42
CA THR A 3 0.51 8.24 7.13
C THR A 3 0.66 9.06 8.41
N ALA A 4 0.66 10.39 8.30
CA ALA A 4 0.67 11.28 9.46
C ALA A 4 -0.74 11.51 10.01
N ALA A 5 -0.87 11.62 11.33
CA ALA A 5 -2.18 11.75 12.00
C ALA A 5 -2.89 13.07 11.64
N HIS A 6 -2.14 14.16 11.47
CA HIS A 6 -2.73 15.44 11.06
C HIS A 6 -3.30 15.43 9.65
N VAL A 7 -2.82 14.56 8.75
CA VAL A 7 -3.30 14.48 7.36
C VAL A 7 -4.74 13.98 7.32
N ILE A 8 -5.11 13.12 8.27
CA ILE A 8 -6.44 12.52 8.36
C ILE A 8 -7.32 13.19 9.42
N ALA A 9 -6.77 14.12 10.20
CA ALA A 9 -7.50 14.83 11.23
C ALA A 9 -8.70 15.58 10.61
N ASP A 10 -9.84 15.57 11.30
CA ASP A 10 -11.09 16.22 10.89
C ASP A 10 -11.72 15.73 9.58
N SER A 11 -11.16 14.66 8.98
CA SER A 11 -11.70 14.06 7.75
C SER A 11 -12.87 13.13 8.09
N ARG A 12 -14.01 13.32 7.41
CA ARG A 12 -15.19 12.44 7.52
C ARG A 12 -15.18 11.28 6.54
N TYR A 13 -14.31 11.35 5.53
CA TYR A 13 -14.25 10.42 4.41
C TYR A 13 -12.81 10.35 3.93
N LEU A 14 -12.23 9.15 3.91
CA LEU A 14 -10.86 8.92 3.49
C LEU A 14 -10.85 8.02 2.24
N GLN A 15 -9.97 8.37 1.31
CA GLN A 15 -9.71 7.57 0.12
C GLN A 15 -8.21 7.45 -0.10
N VAL A 16 -7.80 6.29 -0.61
CA VAL A 16 -6.42 6.00 -1.00
C VAL A 16 -6.41 5.70 -2.50
N GLN A 17 -5.43 6.25 -3.21
CA GLN A 17 -5.20 5.96 -4.63
C GLN A 17 -3.77 5.46 -4.81
N ARG A 18 -3.57 4.53 -5.73
CA ARG A 18 -2.24 4.03 -6.08
C ARG A 18 -1.53 5.03 -6.98
N THR A 19 -0.24 5.24 -6.73
CA THR A 19 0.60 6.19 -7.51
C THR A 19 0.58 5.92 -9.01
N ASN A 20 0.54 4.64 -9.41
CA ASN A 20 0.63 4.21 -10.80
C ASN A 20 -0.73 4.16 -11.51
N ASP A 21 -1.84 4.15 -10.77
CA ASP A 21 -3.21 4.04 -11.31
C ASP A 21 -3.89 5.43 -11.41
N ARG A 22 -3.09 6.50 -11.55
CA ARG A 22 -3.58 7.88 -11.59
C ARG A 22 -4.55 8.20 -12.74
N TYR A 23 -4.52 7.41 -13.81
CA TYR A 23 -5.38 7.59 -14.98
C TYR A 23 -6.66 6.76 -14.93
N SER A 24 -6.75 5.75 -14.03
CA SER A 24 -7.98 4.98 -13.86
C SER A 24 -9.02 5.74 -13.02
N GLY A 25 -8.58 6.72 -12.21
CA GLY A 25 -9.45 7.43 -11.27
C GLY A 25 -9.87 6.59 -10.07
N GLU A 26 -9.32 5.38 -9.94
CA GLU A 26 -9.66 4.39 -8.92
C GLU A 26 -9.19 4.86 -7.54
N LYS A 27 -10.13 4.88 -6.59
CA LYS A 27 -9.91 5.34 -5.22
C LYS A 27 -10.57 4.36 -4.26
N PHE A 28 -9.77 3.82 -3.35
CA PHE A 28 -10.23 2.89 -2.33
C PHE A 28 -10.67 3.66 -1.11
N ARG A 29 -11.87 3.39 -0.61
CA ARG A 29 -12.31 3.97 0.66
C ARG A 29 -11.47 3.39 1.80
N ALA A 30 -11.16 4.22 2.79
CA ALA A 30 -10.29 3.86 3.88
C ALA A 30 -10.87 4.25 5.24
N HIS A 31 -10.52 3.46 6.25
CA HIS A 31 -10.80 3.72 7.65
C HIS A 31 -9.52 3.91 8.45
N VAL A 32 -9.62 4.66 9.54
CA VAL A 32 -8.51 4.80 10.49
C VAL A 32 -8.51 3.57 11.39
N ALA A 33 -7.58 2.65 11.14
CA ALA A 33 -7.37 1.47 11.97
C ALA A 33 -6.73 1.84 13.30
N ALA A 34 -5.71 2.69 13.26
CA ALA A 34 -5.04 3.19 14.45
C ALA A 34 -4.53 4.63 14.29
N VAL A 35 -4.50 5.37 15.38
CA VAL A 35 -3.96 6.74 15.39
C VAL A 35 -3.19 7.01 16.68
N CYS A 36 -2.04 7.68 16.55
CA CYS A 36 -1.26 8.21 17.65
C CYS A 36 -0.90 9.68 17.36
N HIS A 37 -1.72 10.61 17.87
CA HIS A 37 -1.47 12.05 17.73
C HIS A 37 -0.18 12.51 18.41
N GLU A 38 0.31 11.77 19.42
CA GLU A 38 1.50 12.15 20.18
C GLU A 38 2.77 12.19 19.34
N ILE A 39 2.88 11.27 18.38
CA ILE A 39 3.98 11.16 17.42
C ILE A 39 3.52 11.43 15.98
N ASP A 40 2.31 11.94 15.82
CA ASP A 40 1.71 12.29 14.54
C ASP A 40 1.69 11.15 13.51
N LEU A 41 1.38 9.92 13.94
CA LEU A 41 1.22 8.76 13.04
C LEU A 41 -0.22 8.24 13.03
N ALA A 42 -0.64 7.73 11.87
CA ALA A 42 -1.89 6.99 11.70
C ALA A 42 -1.71 5.80 10.75
N LEU A 43 -2.45 4.73 11.01
CA LEU A 43 -2.56 3.57 10.16
C LEU A 43 -3.98 3.49 9.61
N LEU A 44 -4.10 3.44 8.28
CA LEU A 44 -5.37 3.25 7.59
C LEU A 44 -5.52 1.81 7.11
N THR A 45 -6.70 1.25 7.26
CA THR A 45 -7.18 0.07 6.52
C THR A 45 -8.07 0.53 5.38
N LEU A 46 -8.21 -0.30 4.35
CA LEU A 46 -9.18 -0.04 3.30
C LEU A 46 -10.52 -0.64 3.75
N GLU A 47 -11.63 0.00 3.40
CA GLU A 47 -12.97 -0.58 3.62
C GLU A 47 -13.10 -1.86 2.80
N GLU A 48 -13.53 -2.91 3.48
CA GLU A 48 -14.03 -4.17 2.94
C GLU A 48 -15.46 -4.29 3.50
N ASP A 49 -16.48 -4.00 2.68
CA ASP A 49 -17.89 -4.06 3.08
C ASP A 49 -18.64 -5.07 2.20
N VAL A 50 -19.49 -5.90 2.82
CA VAL A 50 -20.11 -7.11 2.26
C VAL A 50 -21.62 -6.94 2.02
N VAL A 51 -22.15 -7.39 0.86
CA VAL A 51 -23.45 -8.10 0.76
C VAL A 51 -23.47 -9.20 -0.33
N LEU A 52 -23.57 -10.47 0.09
CA LEU A 52 -23.50 -11.68 -0.76
C LEU A 52 -24.55 -11.79 -1.89
N GLU A 53 -25.71 -11.15 -1.78
CA GLU A 53 -26.81 -11.35 -2.75
C GLU A 53 -26.85 -10.35 -3.90
N ALA A 54 -26.19 -9.19 -3.78
CA ALA A 54 -26.05 -8.25 -4.89
C ALA A 54 -25.06 -8.77 -5.95
N VAL A 55 -24.03 -9.51 -5.53
CA VAL A 55 -22.95 -9.94 -6.42
C VAL A 55 -23.38 -10.99 -7.44
N LYS A 56 -24.22 -11.95 -7.04
CA LYS A 56 -24.75 -12.99 -7.96
C LYS A 56 -25.63 -12.38 -9.05
N GLU A 57 -26.38 -11.32 -8.71
CA GLU A 57 -27.23 -10.61 -9.68
C GLU A 57 -26.39 -9.81 -10.68
N ILE A 58 -25.30 -9.15 -10.24
CA ILE A 58 -24.39 -8.41 -11.12
C ILE A 58 -23.66 -9.35 -12.08
N ALA A 59 -23.15 -10.48 -11.59
CA ALA A 59 -22.44 -11.46 -12.42
C ALA A 59 -23.30 -12.03 -13.56
N GLN A 60 -24.61 -12.21 -13.32
CA GLN A 60 -25.57 -12.65 -14.35
C GLN A 60 -25.92 -11.56 -15.38
N GLN A 61 -25.64 -10.29 -15.06
CA GLN A 61 -25.91 -9.15 -15.94
C GLN A 61 -24.72 -8.78 -16.83
N VAL A 62 -23.53 -9.35 -16.60
CA VAL A 62 -22.34 -9.09 -17.42
C VAL A 62 -22.55 -9.62 -18.85
N PRO A 63 -22.65 -8.75 -19.88
CA PRO A 63 -22.81 -9.20 -21.25
C PRO A 63 -21.53 -9.89 -21.72
N GLU A 64 -21.67 -10.99 -22.45
CA GLU A 64 -20.53 -11.74 -22.98
C GLU A 64 -19.58 -10.85 -23.79
N GLY A 65 -18.27 -11.00 -23.55
CA GLY A 65 -17.24 -10.36 -24.37
C GLY A 65 -17.01 -8.87 -24.09
N GLN A 66 -17.52 -8.30 -22.99
CA GLN A 66 -17.29 -6.88 -22.70
C GLN A 66 -16.02 -6.56 -21.89
N GLY A 67 -15.54 -7.44 -21.00
CA GLY A 67 -14.27 -7.26 -20.28
C GLY A 67 -14.03 -5.82 -19.80
N TRP A 68 -12.80 -5.31 -19.91
CA TRP A 68 -12.43 -3.93 -19.54
C TRP A 68 -12.99 -2.82 -20.47
N LEU A 69 -13.62 -3.17 -21.61
CA LEU A 69 -14.24 -2.19 -22.53
C LEU A 69 -15.69 -1.84 -22.14
N MET A 70 -16.18 -2.39 -21.04
CA MET A 70 -17.48 -2.04 -20.48
C MET A 70 -17.52 -0.60 -19.96
N ASP A 71 -18.73 -0.12 -19.67
CA ASP A 71 -18.90 1.18 -19.02
C ASP A 71 -18.06 1.25 -17.73
N PRO A 72 -17.25 2.31 -17.52
CA PRO A 72 -16.35 2.38 -16.37
C PRO A 72 -17.04 2.27 -15.01
N ALA A 73 -18.26 2.80 -14.87
CA ALA A 73 -18.99 2.68 -13.61
C ALA A 73 -19.48 1.24 -13.39
N PHE A 74 -19.89 0.56 -14.46
CA PHE A 74 -20.26 -0.86 -14.41
C PHE A 74 -19.05 -1.77 -14.17
N PHE A 75 -17.88 -1.45 -14.74
CA PHE A 75 -16.62 -2.15 -14.47
C PHE A 75 -16.26 -2.09 -13.00
N LEU A 76 -16.30 -0.90 -12.40
CA LEU A 76 -16.02 -0.72 -10.98
C LEU A 76 -17.00 -1.48 -10.09
N GLN A 77 -18.29 -1.50 -10.45
CA GLN A 77 -19.30 -2.30 -9.73
C GLN A 77 -18.97 -3.81 -9.75
N ILE A 78 -18.42 -4.32 -10.86
CA ILE A 78 -18.01 -5.73 -10.96
C ILE A 78 -16.69 -5.95 -10.20
N GLU A 79 -15.72 -5.04 -10.29
CA GLU A 79 -14.47 -5.12 -9.50
C GLU A 79 -14.74 -5.18 -8.00
N ASP A 80 -15.57 -4.26 -7.49
CA ASP A 80 -15.96 -4.21 -6.08
C ASP A 80 -16.63 -5.53 -5.68
N ALA A 81 -17.61 -5.98 -6.47
CA ALA A 81 -18.30 -7.24 -6.24
C ALA A 81 -17.37 -8.47 -6.25
N VAL A 82 -16.36 -8.50 -7.12
CA VAL A 82 -15.36 -9.58 -7.19
C VAL A 82 -14.43 -9.54 -5.98
N SER A 83 -13.99 -8.36 -5.52
CA SER A 83 -13.19 -8.21 -4.30
C SER A 83 -13.96 -8.73 -3.07
N GLU A 84 -15.23 -8.34 -2.93
CA GLU A 84 -16.09 -8.81 -1.85
C GLU A 84 -16.27 -10.34 -1.86
N MET A 85 -16.44 -10.95 -3.04
CA MET A 85 -16.49 -12.41 -3.14
C MET A 85 -15.18 -13.10 -2.78
N GLU A 86 -14.02 -12.51 -3.08
CA GLU A 86 -12.73 -13.08 -2.71
C GLU A 86 -12.57 -13.16 -1.19
N GLU A 87 -13.07 -12.15 -0.47
CA GLU A 87 -13.07 -12.09 1.00
C GLU A 87 -14.05 -13.08 1.62
N LEU A 88 -15.24 -13.21 1.01
CA LEU A 88 -16.30 -14.13 1.47
C LEU A 88 -16.04 -15.58 1.09
N ASN A 89 -15.25 -15.84 0.03
CA ASN A 89 -14.81 -17.16 -0.38
C ASN A 89 -13.80 -17.72 0.63
N SER A 90 -14.31 -18.07 1.82
CA SER A 90 -13.69 -18.95 2.82
C SER A 90 -13.55 -20.39 2.31
N ILE A 91 -13.40 -20.59 1.00
CA ILE A 91 -13.43 -21.90 0.34
C ILE A 91 -12.08 -22.59 0.59
N THR A 92 -12.19 -23.78 1.18
CA THR A 92 -11.14 -24.64 1.75
C THR A 92 -10.33 -25.45 0.73
N PHE A 93 -10.18 -24.98 -0.52
CA PHE A 93 -9.43 -25.71 -1.55
C PHE A 93 -8.31 -24.83 -2.09
N ALA A 94 -7.08 -25.34 -2.04
CA ALA A 94 -5.90 -24.62 -2.46
C ALA A 94 -5.83 -24.46 -3.99
N ALA A 95 -5.04 -23.49 -4.47
CA ALA A 95 -4.89 -23.18 -5.90
C ALA A 95 -4.39 -24.38 -6.73
N ASP A 96 -3.85 -25.40 -6.07
CA ASP A 96 -3.39 -26.67 -6.62
C ASP A 96 -4.36 -27.85 -6.40
N SER A 97 -5.56 -27.60 -5.87
CA SER A 97 -6.60 -28.62 -5.70
C SER A 97 -7.07 -29.18 -7.06
N GLY A 98 -7.44 -30.47 -7.06
CA GLY A 98 -8.13 -31.09 -8.21
C GLY A 98 -9.46 -30.41 -8.54
N ASP A 99 -10.08 -29.72 -7.57
CA ASP A 99 -11.35 -29.00 -7.78
C ASP A 99 -11.23 -27.81 -8.74
N LEU A 100 -10.00 -27.33 -9.00
CA LEU A 100 -9.74 -26.28 -9.98
C LEU A 100 -9.46 -26.83 -11.38
N GLU A 101 -9.25 -28.14 -11.53
CA GLU A 101 -8.95 -28.79 -12.80
C GLU A 101 -10.21 -28.86 -13.67
N GLY A 102 -10.15 -28.27 -14.88
CA GLY A 102 -11.32 -28.22 -15.76
C GLY A 102 -11.25 -27.15 -16.84
N GLU A 103 -12.33 -27.07 -17.62
CA GLU A 103 -12.59 -26.02 -18.61
C GLU A 103 -13.67 -25.08 -18.06
N TRP A 104 -13.39 -23.79 -18.08
CA TRP A 104 -14.20 -22.75 -17.46
C TRP A 104 -14.50 -21.65 -18.46
N LYS A 105 -15.72 -21.13 -18.44
CA LYS A 105 -16.04 -19.91 -19.18
C LYS A 105 -15.56 -18.70 -18.38
N VAL A 106 -14.90 -17.76 -19.05
CA VAL A 106 -14.40 -16.51 -18.44
C VAL A 106 -15.43 -15.41 -18.71
N LEU A 107 -16.18 -15.03 -17.68
CA LEU A 107 -17.21 -13.98 -17.78
C LEU A 107 -16.62 -12.58 -17.61
N PHE A 108 -15.61 -12.45 -16.76
CA PHE A 108 -14.98 -11.17 -16.43
C PHE A 108 -13.48 -11.33 -16.16
N SER A 109 -12.74 -10.29 -16.51
CA SER A 109 -11.33 -10.14 -16.17
C SER A 109 -10.96 -8.68 -16.07
N SER A 110 -10.27 -8.33 -14.99
CA SER A 110 -9.77 -6.99 -14.72
C SER A 110 -8.51 -6.61 -15.51
N SER A 111 -7.99 -7.55 -16.31
CA SER A 111 -6.77 -7.34 -17.08
C SER A 111 -6.94 -7.77 -18.52
N ASN A 112 -6.23 -7.04 -19.38
CA ASN A 112 -6.16 -7.28 -20.82
C ASN A 112 -5.51 -8.63 -21.18
N SER A 113 -4.79 -9.21 -20.23
CA SER A 113 -3.90 -10.35 -20.44
C SER A 113 -4.62 -11.70 -20.16
N LEU A 114 -5.65 -11.70 -19.32
CA LEU A 114 -6.65 -12.77 -19.21
C LEU A 114 -7.98 -12.30 -19.78
N ASN A 115 -8.03 -11.84 -21.03
CA ASN A 115 -9.23 -11.22 -21.55
C ASN A 115 -10.49 -12.11 -21.46
N ALA A 116 -11.62 -11.51 -21.08
CA ALA A 116 -12.93 -12.16 -21.05
C ALA A 116 -13.59 -12.18 -22.44
N GLY A 117 -12.82 -12.49 -23.49
CA GLY A 117 -13.31 -12.57 -24.86
C GLY A 117 -13.23 -11.26 -25.65
N THR A 118 -12.52 -10.27 -25.12
CA THR A 118 -12.37 -8.93 -25.73
C THR A 118 -10.95 -8.71 -26.24
N PHE A 119 -10.76 -8.39 -27.51
CA PHE A 119 -9.44 -8.08 -28.08
C PHE A 119 -9.54 -6.92 -29.07
N GLY A 120 -9.22 -5.70 -28.60
CA GLY A 120 -9.42 -4.49 -29.39
C GLY A 120 -10.91 -4.30 -29.73
N LEU A 121 -11.26 -4.25 -31.01
CA LEU A 121 -12.66 -4.13 -31.48
C LEU A 121 -13.39 -5.49 -31.58
N LEU A 122 -12.73 -6.60 -31.25
CA LEU A 122 -13.31 -7.93 -31.35
C LEU A 122 -13.91 -8.37 -30.02
N ASN A 123 -15.15 -8.85 -30.07
CA ASN A 123 -15.86 -9.44 -28.94
C ASN A 123 -16.25 -10.88 -29.27
N GLY A 124 -16.07 -11.77 -28.31
CA GLY A 124 -16.28 -13.20 -28.48
C GLY A 124 -16.35 -13.93 -27.14
N GLU A 125 -16.25 -15.25 -27.19
CA GLU A 125 -16.29 -16.11 -26.00
C GLU A 125 -14.87 -16.40 -25.51
N ALA A 126 -14.61 -16.23 -24.21
CA ALA A 126 -13.37 -16.71 -23.59
C ALA A 126 -13.60 -17.96 -22.76
N ARG A 127 -12.70 -18.92 -22.92
CA ARG A 127 -12.62 -20.15 -22.13
C ARG A 127 -11.22 -20.38 -21.63
N GLN A 128 -11.13 -20.99 -20.46
CA GLN A 128 -9.88 -21.28 -19.82
C GLN A 128 -9.82 -22.73 -19.36
N VAL A 129 -8.72 -23.39 -19.68
CA VAL A 129 -8.42 -24.75 -19.21
C VAL A 129 -7.31 -24.67 -18.17
N ILE A 130 -7.61 -25.09 -16.95
CA ILE A 130 -6.65 -25.15 -15.85
C ILE A 130 -6.27 -26.61 -15.62
N ARG A 131 -4.96 -26.87 -15.57
CA ARG A 131 -4.39 -28.17 -15.25
C ARG A 131 -3.50 -28.02 -14.03
N THR A 132 -4.04 -28.35 -12.86
CA THR A 132 -3.35 -28.14 -11.57
C THR A 132 -2.11 -29.00 -11.41
N ARG A 133 -2.18 -30.28 -11.84
CA ARG A 133 -1.02 -31.19 -11.82
C ARG A 133 0.14 -30.72 -12.70
N GLU A 134 -0.18 -30.17 -13.87
CA GLU A 134 0.83 -29.66 -14.81
C GLU A 134 1.26 -28.21 -14.49
N ARG A 135 0.57 -27.55 -13.56
CA ARG A 135 0.65 -26.10 -13.30
C ARG A 135 0.56 -25.29 -14.59
N LYS A 136 -0.37 -25.67 -15.46
CA LYS A 136 -0.65 -24.99 -16.72
C LYS A 136 -2.00 -24.34 -16.72
N LEU A 137 -2.07 -23.21 -17.40
CA LEU A 137 -3.29 -22.48 -17.68
C LEU A 137 -3.28 -22.16 -19.17
N VAL A 138 -4.38 -22.48 -19.85
CA VAL A 138 -4.61 -22.16 -21.26
C VAL A 138 -5.82 -21.25 -21.33
N ASN A 139 -5.69 -20.08 -21.92
CA ASN A 139 -6.82 -19.19 -22.17
C ASN A 139 -7.07 -19.09 -23.67
N THR A 140 -8.33 -19.21 -24.08
CA THR A 140 -8.77 -19.21 -25.47
C THR A 140 -9.91 -18.24 -25.66
N SER A 141 -9.69 -17.21 -26.47
CA SER A 141 -10.73 -16.27 -26.89
C SER A 141 -11.14 -16.56 -28.33
N SER A 142 -12.42 -16.82 -28.56
CA SER A 142 -12.99 -17.27 -29.83
C SER A 142 -13.92 -16.21 -30.41
N PHE A 143 -13.67 -15.84 -31.67
CA PHE A 143 -14.39 -14.80 -32.41
C PHE A 143 -15.01 -15.38 -33.67
N TRP A 144 -16.07 -14.74 -34.17
CA TRP A 144 -16.73 -15.10 -35.43
C TRP A 144 -17.09 -16.60 -35.50
N LEU A 145 -17.81 -17.10 -34.48
CA LEU A 145 -18.17 -18.52 -34.36
C LEU A 145 -16.95 -19.48 -34.36
N GLY A 146 -15.81 -19.01 -33.84
CA GLY A 146 -14.58 -19.79 -33.70
C GLY A 146 -13.69 -19.80 -34.95
N LEU A 147 -14.04 -19.06 -36.02
CA LEU A 147 -13.20 -18.93 -37.21
C LEU A 147 -11.87 -18.24 -36.90
N PHE A 148 -11.85 -17.35 -35.91
CA PHE A 148 -10.65 -16.75 -35.38
C PHE A 148 -10.56 -17.00 -33.89
N ARG A 149 -9.40 -17.47 -33.42
CA ARG A 149 -9.13 -17.72 -32.01
C ARG A 149 -7.81 -17.10 -31.60
N MET A 150 -7.75 -16.65 -30.36
CA MET A 150 -6.54 -16.19 -29.68
C MET A 150 -6.30 -17.14 -28.52
N GLU A 151 -5.22 -17.91 -28.59
CA GLU A 151 -4.87 -18.90 -27.57
C GLU A 151 -3.55 -18.49 -26.92
N TRP A 152 -3.45 -18.56 -25.59
CA TRP A 152 -2.16 -18.50 -24.93
C TRP A 152 -2.07 -19.53 -23.82
N THR A 153 -0.85 -19.92 -23.47
CA THR A 153 -0.57 -20.90 -22.43
C THR A 153 0.53 -20.38 -21.52
N THR A 154 0.39 -20.63 -20.22
CA THR A 154 1.41 -20.26 -19.24
C THR A 154 1.54 -21.28 -18.12
N SER A 155 2.68 -21.20 -17.45
CA SER A 155 2.93 -21.87 -16.18
C SER A 155 2.68 -20.93 -15.02
N TRP A 156 2.18 -21.44 -13.90
CA TRP A 156 1.89 -20.63 -12.73
C TRP A 156 2.43 -21.24 -11.42
N LYS A 157 2.51 -20.42 -10.37
CA LYS A 157 2.82 -20.84 -9.00
C LYS A 157 1.63 -20.54 -8.08
N SER A 158 1.31 -21.43 -7.15
CA SER A 158 0.27 -21.16 -6.15
C SER A 158 0.71 -20.04 -5.20
N ARG A 159 -0.26 -19.21 -4.83
CA ARG A 159 -0.12 -18.11 -3.87
C ARG A 159 -1.38 -18.11 -3.00
N GLY A 160 -1.27 -18.63 -1.79
CA GLY A 160 -2.43 -18.81 -0.92
C GLY A 160 -3.48 -19.79 -1.48
N PRO A 161 -4.72 -19.76 -0.94
CA PRO A 161 -5.78 -20.69 -1.33
C PRO A 161 -6.30 -20.47 -2.75
N LEU A 162 -6.40 -19.23 -3.23
CA LEU A 162 -7.06 -18.90 -4.51
C LEU A 162 -6.19 -18.09 -5.48
N GLY A 163 -4.92 -17.81 -5.12
CA GLY A 163 -4.02 -17.00 -5.91
C GLY A 163 -3.11 -17.82 -6.82
N MET A 164 -2.91 -17.31 -8.04
CA MET A 164 -2.00 -17.86 -9.03
C MET A 164 -1.05 -16.78 -9.53
N VAL A 165 0.26 -17.03 -9.38
CA VAL A 165 1.32 -16.14 -9.88
C VAL A 165 1.69 -16.53 -11.30
N VAL A 166 1.51 -15.61 -12.26
CA VAL A 166 1.82 -15.77 -13.68
C VAL A 166 2.87 -14.74 -14.10
N GLY A 167 3.85 -15.13 -14.92
CA GLY A 167 5.00 -14.27 -15.26
C GLY A 167 5.27 -14.02 -16.75
N ARG A 168 4.55 -14.67 -17.67
CA ARG A 168 4.72 -14.46 -19.12
C ARG A 168 3.53 -14.98 -19.92
N GLU A 169 3.18 -14.27 -21.00
CA GLU A 169 2.09 -14.63 -21.90
C GLU A 169 2.54 -14.60 -23.37
N ASP A 170 2.44 -15.75 -24.04
CA ASP A 170 2.72 -15.89 -25.46
C ASP A 170 1.41 -16.24 -26.19
N TRP A 171 0.88 -15.28 -26.95
CA TRP A 171 -0.41 -15.38 -27.64
C TRP A 171 -0.25 -15.88 -29.08
N TYR A 172 -1.07 -16.86 -29.44
CA TYR A 172 -1.13 -17.50 -30.74
C TYR A 172 -2.45 -17.17 -31.43
N PRO A 173 -2.46 -16.24 -32.40
CA PRO A 173 -3.60 -16.07 -33.29
C PRO A 173 -3.77 -17.31 -34.18
N ILE A 174 -4.99 -17.84 -34.22
CA ILE A 174 -5.39 -19.01 -34.99
C ILE A 174 -6.55 -18.59 -35.90
N LEU A 175 -6.36 -18.64 -37.22
CA LEU A 175 -7.38 -18.33 -38.21
C LEU A 175 -7.68 -19.58 -39.03
N LEU A 176 -8.96 -19.99 -39.09
CA LEU A 176 -9.42 -21.19 -39.79
C LEU A 176 -8.64 -22.46 -39.39
N GLY A 177 -8.22 -22.55 -38.13
CA GLY A 177 -7.46 -23.67 -37.58
C GLY A 177 -5.94 -23.58 -37.75
N PHE A 178 -5.41 -22.56 -38.44
CA PHE A 178 -3.97 -22.38 -38.64
C PHE A 178 -3.42 -21.29 -37.73
N ARG A 179 -2.29 -21.56 -37.05
CA ARG A 179 -1.55 -20.53 -36.32
C ARG A 179 -0.92 -19.56 -37.32
N ILE A 180 -1.27 -18.27 -37.20
CA ILE A 180 -0.85 -17.23 -38.16
C ILE A 180 0.20 -16.27 -37.59
N GLY A 181 0.67 -16.50 -36.36
CA GLY A 181 1.71 -15.68 -35.74
C GLY A 181 1.94 -15.98 -34.27
N LEU A 182 2.75 -15.14 -33.65
CA LEU A 182 3.02 -15.10 -32.21
C LEU A 182 3.05 -13.64 -31.77
N ILE A 183 2.30 -13.32 -30.73
CA ILE A 183 2.32 -12.03 -30.05
C ILE A 183 2.82 -12.31 -28.63
N SER A 184 4.08 -11.97 -28.37
CA SER A 184 4.65 -12.11 -27.02
C SER A 184 4.37 -10.86 -26.20
N ALA A 185 3.78 -11.04 -25.03
CA ALA A 185 3.61 -9.99 -24.03
C ALA A 185 4.29 -10.45 -22.74
N SER A 186 5.38 -9.80 -22.35
CA SER A 186 5.87 -9.90 -20.98
C SER A 186 5.02 -8.97 -20.12
N THR A 187 4.37 -9.48 -19.09
CA THR A 187 3.90 -8.62 -18.00
C THR A 187 5.14 -8.01 -17.36
N GLU A 188 5.26 -6.68 -17.31
CA GLU A 188 6.32 -6.01 -16.54
C GLU A 188 6.05 -6.27 -15.03
N GLY A 189 6.45 -7.44 -14.57
CA GLY A 189 6.24 -7.94 -13.21
C GLY A 189 5.46 -9.24 -13.15
N ILE A 190 5.45 -9.81 -11.94
CA ILE A 190 4.58 -10.91 -11.55
C ILE A 190 3.17 -10.35 -11.36
N VAL A 191 2.17 -11.00 -11.97
CA VAL A 191 0.76 -10.70 -11.73
C VAL A 191 0.19 -11.83 -10.88
N GLU A 192 -0.42 -11.47 -9.75
CA GLU A 192 -1.20 -12.40 -8.94
C GLU A 192 -2.65 -12.34 -9.39
N TRP A 193 -3.14 -13.48 -9.86
CA TRP A 193 -4.52 -13.68 -10.25
C TRP A 193 -5.26 -14.33 -9.12
N LYS A 194 -6.23 -13.61 -8.56
CA LYS A 194 -7.16 -14.17 -7.60
C LYS A 194 -8.36 -14.74 -8.35
N CYS A 195 -8.64 -16.01 -8.08
CA CYS A 195 -9.71 -16.75 -8.74
C CYS A 195 -10.94 -16.78 -7.84
N THR A 196 -12.07 -16.32 -8.38
CA THR A 196 -13.34 -16.27 -7.65
C THR A 196 -14.36 -17.14 -8.36
N TYR A 197 -15.06 -17.97 -7.59
CA TYR A 197 -16.04 -18.92 -8.09
C TYR A 197 -17.47 -18.42 -7.87
N THR A 198 -18.29 -18.44 -8.92
CA THR A 198 -19.73 -18.09 -8.78
C THR A 198 -20.62 -19.34 -8.73
N ASP A 199 -20.33 -20.39 -9.51
CA ASP A 199 -20.98 -21.72 -9.48
C ASP A 199 -20.28 -22.74 -10.42
N GLU A 200 -20.88 -23.93 -10.60
CA GLU A 200 -20.42 -25.07 -11.44
C GLU A 200 -19.93 -24.72 -12.86
N ASN A 201 -20.34 -23.57 -13.41
CA ASN A 201 -20.11 -23.21 -14.82
C ASN A 201 -19.23 -21.97 -15.04
N PHE A 202 -18.93 -21.18 -14.00
CA PHE A 202 -18.38 -19.83 -14.21
C PHE A 202 -17.27 -19.44 -13.22
N ARG A 203 -16.28 -18.71 -13.74
CA ARG A 203 -15.19 -18.13 -12.94
C ARG A 203 -14.95 -16.67 -13.29
N ILE A 204 -14.53 -15.92 -12.28
CA ILE A 204 -14.12 -14.53 -12.40
C ILE A 204 -12.66 -14.40 -11.97
N PHE A 205 -11.89 -13.64 -12.75
CA PHE A 205 -10.47 -13.38 -12.48
C PHE A 205 -10.24 -11.91 -12.18
N ARG A 206 -9.61 -11.64 -11.05
CA ARG A 206 -9.05 -10.32 -10.78
C ARG A 206 -7.53 -10.38 -10.87
N ALA A 207 -6.99 -9.59 -11.78
CA ALA A 207 -5.57 -9.28 -11.81
C ALA A 207 -5.29 -8.27 -10.71
N SER A 208 -4.49 -8.68 -9.74
CA SER A 208 -3.89 -7.75 -8.81
C SER A 208 -2.41 -7.65 -9.12
N LYS A 209 -1.93 -6.42 -9.34
CA LYS A 209 -0.50 -6.17 -9.28
C LYS A 209 -0.15 -6.07 -7.79
N GLU A 210 0.60 -7.05 -7.29
CA GLU A 210 1.04 -7.03 -5.89
C GLU A 210 1.82 -5.72 -5.67
N MET A 211 1.33 -4.89 -4.75
CA MET A 211 2.12 -3.77 -4.24
C MET A 211 2.96 -4.32 -3.12
N GLU A 212 4.25 -4.53 -3.39
CA GLU A 212 5.19 -4.81 -2.33
C GLU A 212 5.24 -3.60 -1.38
N PRO A 213 4.94 -3.79 -0.08
CA PRO A 213 5.05 -2.70 0.87
C PRO A 213 6.50 -2.23 0.92
N LEU A 214 6.69 -0.91 1.05
CA LEU A 214 8.03 -0.39 1.30
C LEU A 214 8.56 -0.99 2.60
N ILE A 215 9.81 -1.45 2.56
CA ILE A 215 10.49 -2.01 3.72
C ILE A 215 10.76 -0.85 4.69
N VAL A 216 10.22 -0.96 5.91
CA VAL A 216 10.54 -0.01 6.99
C VAL A 216 11.97 -0.28 7.47
N GLY A 217 12.76 0.78 7.58
CA GLY A 217 14.13 0.74 8.09
C GLY A 217 14.21 0.24 9.53
N SER A 218 15.45 0.04 10.02
CA SER A 218 15.73 -0.60 11.30
C SER A 218 14.94 -0.02 12.50
N ALA A 219 14.58 -0.89 13.45
CA ALA A 219 14.00 -0.53 14.73
C ALA A 219 15.03 0.06 15.71
N THR A 220 16.32 -0.21 15.49
CA THR A 220 17.40 0.11 16.45
C THR A 220 18.46 1.05 15.88
N GLU A 221 18.45 1.27 14.57
CA GLU A 221 19.41 2.15 13.90
C GLU A 221 18.71 3.38 13.34
N LEU A 222 19.38 4.52 13.47
CA LEU A 222 18.95 5.79 12.90
C LEU A 222 19.86 6.14 11.73
N PRO A 223 19.33 6.85 10.71
CA PRO A 223 20.18 7.41 9.67
C PRO A 223 21.17 8.41 10.29
N ARG A 224 22.36 8.50 9.71
CA ARG A 224 23.41 9.42 10.15
C ARG A 224 23.20 10.79 9.53
N VAL A 225 23.71 11.81 10.20
CA VAL A 225 23.80 13.15 9.60
C VAL A 225 24.59 13.04 8.29
N PHE A 226 24.11 13.69 7.24
CA PHE A 226 24.54 13.64 5.85
C PHE A 226 24.10 12.42 5.03
N ASP A 227 23.40 11.44 5.63
CA ASP A 227 22.80 10.36 4.84
C ASP A 227 21.76 10.94 3.87
N LYS A 228 21.82 10.47 2.62
CA LYS A 228 21.01 11.00 1.53
C LYS A 228 19.61 10.38 1.56
N VAL A 229 18.60 11.23 1.51
CA VAL A 229 17.19 10.83 1.66
C VAL A 229 16.31 11.46 0.60
N ARG A 230 15.18 10.80 0.32
CA ARG A 230 14.13 11.31 -0.56
C ARG A 230 12.79 11.33 0.17
N VAL A 231 12.02 12.39 -0.02
CA VAL A 231 10.63 12.47 0.42
C VAL A 231 9.75 12.25 -0.80
N VAL A 232 8.78 11.34 -0.68
CA VAL A 232 7.83 11.04 -1.75
C VAL A 232 6.44 11.46 -1.30
N GLY A 233 5.70 12.19 -2.14
CA GLY A 233 4.33 12.57 -1.86
C GLY A 233 3.66 13.33 -3.00
N TYR A 234 2.55 13.99 -2.71
CA TYR A 234 1.73 14.70 -3.71
C TYR A 234 1.49 16.14 -3.28
N PRO A 235 2.20 17.14 -3.82
CA PRO A 235 2.08 18.52 -3.38
C PRO A 235 0.64 19.03 -3.59
N VAL A 236 0.16 19.87 -2.68
CA VAL A 236 -1.18 20.45 -2.77
C VAL A 236 -1.36 21.15 -4.12
N GLY A 237 -2.41 20.76 -4.86
CA GLY A 237 -2.74 21.31 -6.18
C GLY A 237 -2.03 20.64 -7.36
N GLY A 238 -1.24 19.58 -7.14
CA GLY A 238 -0.61 18.79 -8.19
C GLY A 238 -1.02 17.33 -8.17
N ASP A 239 -1.26 16.77 -9.36
CA ASP A 239 -1.66 15.35 -9.54
C ASP A 239 -0.47 14.43 -9.88
N ALA A 240 0.75 14.96 -9.80
CA ALA A 240 1.99 14.24 -10.06
C ALA A 240 2.74 13.97 -8.76
N CYS A 241 3.23 12.74 -8.61
CA CYS A 241 4.14 12.36 -7.54
C CYS A 241 5.35 13.31 -7.54
N SER A 242 5.59 13.95 -6.39
CA SER A 242 6.74 14.78 -6.13
C SER A 242 7.76 13.98 -5.33
N VAL A 243 8.99 14.02 -5.81
CA VAL A 243 10.15 13.50 -5.09
C VAL A 243 11.08 14.65 -4.82
N THR A 244 11.34 14.93 -3.55
CA THR A 244 12.35 15.91 -3.13
C THR A 244 13.52 15.15 -2.51
N GLU A 245 14.74 15.58 -2.81
CA GLU A 245 15.96 14.92 -2.34
C GLU A 245 16.74 15.90 -1.44
N GLY A 246 17.35 15.34 -0.40
CA GLY A 246 18.18 16.09 0.54
C GLY A 246 19.01 15.13 1.39
N VAL A 247 19.41 15.59 2.57
CA VAL A 247 20.17 14.83 3.55
C VAL A 247 19.55 14.96 4.94
N VAL A 248 19.86 13.99 5.80
CA VAL A 248 19.60 14.11 7.24
C VAL A 248 20.50 15.20 7.81
N SER A 249 19.90 16.30 8.26
CA SER A 249 20.60 17.42 8.88
C SER A 249 20.78 17.21 10.39
N ARG A 250 19.77 16.63 11.06
CA ARG A 250 19.80 16.37 12.52
C ARG A 250 18.99 15.15 12.89
N VAL A 251 19.43 14.50 13.97
CA VAL A 251 18.70 13.45 14.68
C VAL A 251 18.66 13.85 16.14
N GLU A 252 17.51 14.33 16.60
CA GLU A 252 17.39 14.92 17.93
C GLU A 252 16.00 14.76 18.53
N VAL A 253 15.89 14.97 19.83
CA VAL A 253 14.60 15.07 20.52
C VAL A 253 14.06 16.47 20.30
N GLN A 254 12.90 16.58 19.67
CA GLN A 254 12.23 17.85 19.40
C GLN A 254 10.74 17.76 19.67
N GLU A 255 10.10 18.93 19.76
CA GLU A 255 8.67 19.04 19.98
C GLU A 255 7.87 18.69 18.71
N TYR A 256 6.91 17.77 18.86
CA TYR A 256 5.91 17.42 17.86
C TYR A 256 4.76 18.42 17.89
N SER A 257 4.48 19.07 16.77
CA SER A 257 3.69 20.31 16.76
C SER A 257 2.22 20.17 17.12
N HIS A 258 1.62 19.00 16.91
CA HIS A 258 0.22 18.76 17.26
C HIS A 258 0.03 18.26 18.70
N SER A 259 1.05 17.64 19.29
CA SER A 259 0.98 17.07 20.64
C SER A 259 1.70 17.90 21.69
N LEU A 260 2.59 18.81 21.26
CA LEU A 260 3.57 19.52 22.09
C LEU A 260 4.47 18.59 22.90
N ARG A 261 4.56 17.31 22.51
CA ARG A 261 5.43 16.33 23.17
C ARG A 261 6.81 16.33 22.55
N PHE A 262 7.82 16.18 23.41
CA PHE A 262 9.19 15.97 22.98
C PHE A 262 9.38 14.49 22.62
N GLY A 263 9.81 14.24 21.38
CA GLY A 263 10.08 12.92 20.88
C GLY A 263 11.25 12.93 19.90
N LEU A 264 11.82 11.76 19.64
CA LEU A 264 12.87 11.61 18.64
C LEU A 264 12.32 11.96 17.25
N ALA A 265 13.03 12.79 16.50
CA ALA A 265 12.68 13.12 15.12
C ALA A 265 13.92 13.35 14.25
N LEU A 266 13.71 13.27 12.94
CA LEU A 266 14.69 13.64 11.93
C LEU A 266 14.40 15.07 11.46
N THR A 267 15.47 15.83 11.22
CA THR A 267 15.40 17.08 10.43
C THR A 267 16.17 16.87 9.15
N VAL A 268 15.57 17.22 8.02
CA VAL A 268 16.13 17.09 6.67
C VAL A 268 16.07 18.42 5.94
N ASP A 269 16.98 18.64 4.99
CA ASP A 269 16.95 19.79 4.08
C ASP A 269 16.19 19.50 2.76
N ALA A 270 15.65 18.28 2.62
CA ALA A 270 14.70 17.96 1.56
C ALA A 270 13.43 18.80 1.75
N ALA A 271 12.94 19.38 0.65
CA ALA A 271 11.72 20.20 0.70
C ALA A 271 10.50 19.36 1.12
N ILE A 272 9.87 19.73 2.23
CA ILE A 272 8.61 19.17 2.71
C ILE A 272 7.59 20.30 2.72
N ASN A 273 6.64 20.23 1.79
CA ASN A 273 5.53 21.17 1.65
C ASN A 273 4.20 20.45 1.88
N SER A 274 3.11 21.20 2.01
CA SER A 274 1.77 20.64 2.05
C SER A 274 1.56 19.68 0.88
N GLY A 275 1.20 18.43 1.20
CA GLY A 275 0.99 17.36 0.23
C GLY A 275 2.07 16.26 0.20
N ASN A 276 3.30 16.57 0.64
CA ASN A 276 4.31 15.52 0.93
C ASN A 276 4.28 15.07 2.39
N SER A 277 3.59 15.81 3.26
CA SER A 277 3.29 15.39 4.64
C SER A 277 2.50 14.08 4.67
N GLY A 278 2.87 13.19 5.58
CA GLY A 278 2.35 11.81 5.66
C GLY A 278 2.99 10.84 4.67
N GLY A 279 3.76 11.35 3.69
CA GLY A 279 4.51 10.53 2.75
C GLY A 279 5.79 9.92 3.36
N PRO A 280 6.34 8.86 2.75
CA PRO A 280 7.55 8.22 3.23
C PRO A 280 8.79 9.09 2.95
N LEU A 281 9.65 9.20 3.95
CA LEU A 281 11.05 9.57 3.82
C LEU A 281 11.86 8.28 3.65
N VAL A 282 12.53 8.12 2.51
CA VAL A 282 13.29 6.91 2.16
C VAL A 282 14.78 7.19 2.05
N ASP A 283 15.58 6.20 2.42
CA ASP A 283 17.02 6.20 2.14
C ASP A 283 17.25 6.16 0.62
N ALA A 284 18.10 7.04 0.10
CA ALA A 284 18.26 7.20 -1.35
C ALA A 284 18.93 6.00 -2.03
N SER A 285 19.61 5.13 -1.27
CA SER A 285 20.37 3.98 -1.79
C SER A 285 19.59 2.66 -1.70
N THR A 286 18.84 2.46 -0.61
CA THR A 286 18.10 1.22 -0.33
C THR A 286 16.61 1.34 -0.60
N ALA A 287 16.08 2.55 -0.71
CA ALA A 287 14.65 2.85 -0.74
C ALA A 287 13.87 2.36 0.50
N HIS A 288 14.55 1.98 1.57
CA HIS A 288 13.90 1.66 2.85
C HIS A 288 13.35 2.93 3.50
N VAL A 289 12.19 2.83 4.14
CA VAL A 289 11.55 3.94 4.85
C VAL A 289 12.35 4.24 6.11
N VAL A 290 13.01 5.40 6.15
CA VAL A 290 13.72 5.89 7.33
C VAL A 290 12.88 6.84 8.16
N GLY A 291 11.75 7.32 7.62
CA GLY A 291 10.75 8.04 8.39
C GLY A 291 9.45 8.34 7.64
N VAL A 292 8.51 8.99 8.34
CA VAL A 292 7.27 9.55 7.77
C VAL A 292 7.32 11.05 7.92
N ALA A 293 7.16 11.79 6.82
CA ALA A 293 7.20 13.24 6.82
C ALA A 293 6.06 13.82 7.66
N PHE A 294 6.36 14.81 8.51
CA PHE A 294 5.34 15.53 9.27
C PHE A 294 5.58 17.03 9.27
N GLN A 295 4.50 17.79 9.51
CA GLN A 295 4.57 19.23 9.53
C GLN A 295 4.91 19.73 10.93
N LYS A 296 6.01 20.47 11.06
CA LYS A 296 6.32 21.22 12.28
C LYS A 296 5.73 22.63 12.18
N MET A 297 5.24 23.18 13.29
CA MET A 297 5.03 24.60 13.46
C MET A 297 6.39 25.28 13.48
N VAL A 298 6.76 25.87 12.35
CA VAL A 298 7.96 26.70 12.24
C VAL A 298 7.62 28.14 12.65
N ALA A 299 8.50 28.76 13.43
CA ALA A 299 8.42 30.20 13.68
C ALA A 299 8.49 30.96 12.34
N LYS A 300 7.76 32.07 12.22
CA LYS A 300 7.82 32.95 11.03
C LYS A 300 9.29 33.21 10.64
N GLY A 301 9.67 32.84 9.42
CA GLY A 301 11.00 33.10 8.84
C GLY A 301 11.98 31.91 8.85
N VAL A 302 11.58 30.73 9.31
CA VAL A 302 12.36 29.49 9.12
C VAL A 302 11.83 28.78 7.87
N GLU A 303 12.56 28.91 6.77
CA GLU A 303 12.30 28.22 5.51
C GLU A 303 13.25 27.00 5.37
N LEU A 304 12.85 25.98 4.61
CA LEU A 304 13.71 24.84 4.19
C LEU A 304 14.10 23.80 5.26
N GLN A 305 13.30 23.58 6.31
CA GLN A 305 13.50 22.45 7.24
C GLN A 305 12.31 21.49 7.20
N GLY A 306 12.56 20.29 6.69
CA GLY A 306 11.63 19.18 6.75
C GLY A 306 11.82 18.36 8.04
N HIS A 307 10.74 17.80 8.56
CA HIS A 307 10.79 16.92 9.73
C HIS A 307 10.14 15.56 9.43
N ALA A 308 10.66 14.50 10.05
CA ALA A 308 10.12 13.17 9.90
C ALA A 308 10.14 12.36 11.20
N VAL A 309 9.12 11.53 11.38
CA VAL A 309 9.02 10.53 12.43
C VAL A 309 9.94 9.36 12.04
N PRO A 310 10.97 9.00 12.83
CA PRO A 310 12.01 8.07 12.40
C PRO A 310 11.57 6.60 12.50
N SER A 311 12.25 5.72 11.75
CA SER A 311 11.91 4.30 11.67
C SER A 311 11.78 3.57 13.03
N PRO A 312 12.61 3.82 14.07
CA PRO A 312 12.39 3.20 15.38
C PRO A 312 11.04 3.54 16.02
N VAL A 313 10.59 4.79 15.84
CA VAL A 313 9.30 5.26 16.37
C VAL A 313 8.15 4.66 15.56
N ILE A 314 8.31 4.55 14.24
CA ILE A 314 7.35 3.88 13.35
C ILE A 314 7.21 2.41 13.71
N GLN A 315 8.33 1.67 13.85
CA GLN A 315 8.30 0.26 14.20
C GLN A 315 7.61 0.04 15.54
N ARG A 316 7.92 0.88 16.54
CA ARG A 316 7.27 0.81 17.84
C ARG A 316 5.75 1.05 17.75
N PHE A 317 5.32 2.04 16.97
CA PHE A 317 3.90 2.28 16.72
C PHE A 317 3.22 1.05 16.10
N LEU A 318 3.83 0.44 15.08
CA LEU A 318 3.29 -0.75 14.41
C LEU A 318 3.24 -1.97 15.33
N GLU A 319 4.25 -2.15 16.19
CA GLU A 319 4.25 -3.19 17.24
C GLU A 319 3.11 -3.00 18.23
N ASP A 320 2.89 -1.76 18.70
CA ASP A 320 1.82 -1.44 19.65
C ASP A 320 0.45 -1.72 19.02
N VAL A 321 0.22 -1.29 17.77
CA VAL A 321 -0.99 -1.60 17.00
C VAL A 321 -1.21 -3.11 16.87
N ALA A 322 -0.16 -3.87 16.51
CA ALA A 322 -0.26 -5.31 16.38
C ALA A 322 -0.59 -6.00 17.73
N SER A 323 -0.05 -5.48 18.84
CA SER A 323 -0.30 -6.04 20.18
C SER A 323 -1.68 -5.72 20.76
N ASP A 324 -2.26 -4.57 20.38
CA ASP A 324 -3.57 -4.10 20.87
C ASP A 324 -4.75 -4.67 20.05
N SER A 325 -4.47 -5.40 18.98
CA SER A 325 -5.45 -6.04 18.08
C SER A 325 -6.31 -7.16 18.70
N SER A 326 -6.20 -7.39 20.01
CA SER A 326 -6.97 -8.42 20.73
C SER A 326 -8.36 -7.96 21.19
N GLU A 327 -8.73 -6.69 21.01
CA GLU A 327 -10.07 -6.16 21.34
C GLU A 327 -10.71 -5.45 20.11
N SER A 328 -11.85 -6.01 19.65
CA SER A 328 -12.84 -5.47 18.69
C SER A 328 -12.35 -4.78 17.41
N SER A 329 -12.59 -5.43 16.27
CA SER A 329 -12.22 -5.01 14.90
C SER A 329 -12.96 -3.80 14.32
N ASP A 330 -13.95 -3.23 15.02
CA ASP A 330 -14.87 -2.21 14.46
C ASP A 330 -14.63 -0.77 14.95
N SER A 331 -13.65 -0.53 15.84
CA SER A 331 -13.38 0.81 16.36
C SER A 331 -11.93 1.24 16.16
N THR A 332 -11.71 2.48 15.73
CA THR A 332 -10.37 3.10 15.60
C THR A 332 -9.58 2.97 16.90
N GLN A 333 -8.42 2.32 16.82
CA GLN A 333 -7.53 2.17 17.96
C GLN A 333 -6.79 3.48 18.24
N THR A 334 -6.98 4.04 19.43
CA THR A 334 -6.19 5.19 19.89
C THR A 334 -4.96 4.67 20.62
N ILE A 335 -3.82 4.66 19.93
CA ILE A 335 -2.56 4.17 20.48
C ILE A 335 -1.92 5.26 21.35
N ARG A 336 -1.53 4.88 22.56
CA ARG A 336 -0.72 5.73 23.45
C ARG A 336 0.68 5.17 23.56
N LEU A 337 1.60 5.75 22.81
CA LEU A 337 3.02 5.42 22.91
C LEU A 337 3.60 5.89 24.24
N ARG A 338 4.17 4.96 24.99
CA ARG A 338 4.91 5.30 26.21
C ARG A 338 6.31 5.73 25.82
N MET A 339 6.51 7.03 25.71
CA MET A 339 7.85 7.58 25.55
C MET A 339 8.66 7.39 26.84
N PRO A 340 9.90 6.90 26.75
CA PRO A 340 10.77 6.86 27.91
C PRO A 340 11.01 8.28 28.43
N SER A 341 10.90 8.45 29.74
CA SER A 341 11.16 9.71 30.42
C SER A 341 12.17 9.50 31.53
N LEU A 342 13.10 10.45 31.67
CA LEU A 342 14.00 10.53 32.83
C LEU A 342 13.30 11.10 34.07
N GLY A 343 12.11 11.70 33.92
CA GLY A 343 11.35 12.32 35.00
C GLY A 343 12.10 13.45 35.71
N CYS A 344 12.87 14.22 34.95
CA CYS A 344 13.61 15.35 35.46
C CYS A 344 13.57 16.54 34.50
N ASP A 345 13.63 17.75 35.07
CA ASP A 345 13.94 18.95 34.31
C ASP A 345 15.46 19.10 34.28
N TYR A 346 15.99 19.48 33.12
CA TYR A 346 17.41 19.71 32.96
C TYR A 346 17.69 20.98 32.16
N GLN A 347 18.89 21.51 32.36
CA GLN A 347 19.43 22.63 31.60
C GLN A 347 20.75 22.20 30.97
N SER A 348 20.96 22.52 29.70
CA SER A 348 22.26 22.32 29.06
C SER A 348 23.32 23.17 29.77
N LEU A 349 24.44 22.55 30.12
CA LEU A 349 25.61 23.25 30.65
C LEU A 349 26.52 23.76 29.53
N GLU A 350 25.97 24.10 28.36
CA GLU A 350 26.69 24.69 27.24
C GLU A 350 27.31 26.07 27.54
N PRO A 351 26.64 27.00 28.25
CA PRO A 351 27.22 28.31 28.53
C PRO A 351 28.44 28.21 29.44
N VAL A 352 29.58 28.76 28.98
CA VAL A 352 30.84 28.77 29.75
C VAL A 352 30.64 29.44 31.11
N ALA A 353 29.97 30.59 31.14
CA ALA A 353 29.70 31.34 32.37
C ALA A 353 28.91 30.53 33.41
N LEU A 354 27.96 29.70 32.97
CA LEU A 354 27.20 28.82 33.87
C LEU A 354 28.11 27.73 34.46
N ARG A 355 28.98 27.14 33.65
CA ARG A 355 29.96 26.15 34.12
C ARG A 355 30.98 26.76 35.09
N GLU A 356 31.43 27.98 34.84
CA GLU A 356 32.33 28.71 35.73
C GLU A 356 31.65 29.06 37.05
N HIS A 357 30.40 29.54 37.00
CA HIS A 357 29.60 29.82 38.21
C HIS A 357 29.42 28.58 39.08
N LEU A 358 29.15 27.43 38.45
CA LEU A 358 29.01 26.14 39.12
C LEU A 358 30.34 25.46 39.46
N LYS A 359 31.48 26.09 39.13
CA LYS A 359 32.84 25.57 39.39
C LYS A 359 33.07 24.17 38.82
N LEU A 360 32.63 23.95 37.59
CA LEU A 360 32.67 22.64 36.93
C LEU A 360 33.99 22.32 36.23
N ASP A 361 35.03 23.14 36.37
CA ASP A 361 36.39 22.93 35.81
C ASP A 361 36.40 22.43 34.35
N GLY A 362 35.55 23.02 33.50
CA GLY A 362 35.44 22.66 32.08
C GLY A 362 34.65 21.38 31.76
N ARG A 363 34.10 20.69 32.78
CA ARG A 363 33.21 19.54 32.57
C ARG A 363 31.93 19.98 31.87
N ARG A 364 31.49 19.18 30.89
CA ARG A 364 30.26 19.38 30.12
C ARG A 364 29.20 18.38 30.53
N GLY A 365 27.94 18.70 30.30
CA GLY A 365 26.83 17.81 30.59
C GLY A 365 25.52 18.58 30.69
N ILE A 366 24.61 18.02 31.48
CA ILE A 366 23.34 18.66 31.84
C ILE A 366 23.31 18.89 33.34
N LEU A 367 22.72 20.01 33.76
CA LEU A 367 22.35 20.25 35.14
C LEU A 367 20.92 19.77 35.33
N VAL A 368 20.72 18.76 36.18
CA VAL A 368 19.37 18.37 36.61
C VAL A 368 18.87 19.43 37.58
N SER A 369 17.89 20.23 37.14
CA SER A 369 17.36 21.36 37.90
C SER A 369 16.17 20.96 38.78
N ARG A 370 15.46 19.90 38.42
CA ARG A 370 14.34 19.36 39.20
C ARG A 370 14.18 17.86 38.94
N LEU A 371 13.90 17.10 39.99
CA LEU A 371 13.38 15.74 39.88
C LEU A 371 11.86 15.80 40.06
N HIS A 372 11.12 15.13 39.18
CA HIS A 372 9.66 15.05 39.31
C HIS A 372 9.29 14.06 40.41
N ASN A 373 8.25 14.35 41.19
CA ASN A 373 7.80 13.41 42.22
C ASN A 373 7.29 12.12 41.58
N ALA A 374 7.70 10.97 42.13
CA ALA A 374 7.37 9.64 41.61
C ALA A 374 7.80 9.39 40.14
N SER A 375 8.88 10.03 39.71
CA SER A 375 9.63 9.63 38.51
C SER A 375 10.35 8.29 38.71
N PRO A 376 10.74 7.60 37.61
CA PRO A 376 11.55 6.37 37.67
C PRO A 376 12.82 6.47 38.53
#